data_AF-A0A6V7LGS8-F1
#
_entry.id   AF-A0A6V7LGS8-F1
#
_cell.length_a   1.000
_cell.length_b   1.000
_cell.length_c   1.000
_cell.angle_alpha   90.00
_cell.angle_beta   90.00
_cell.angle_gamma   90.00
#
_symmetry.space_group_name_H-M   'P 1'
#
loop_
_entity.id
_entity.type
_entity.pdbx_description
1 polymer ?
#
loop_
_entity_poly.entity_id
_entity_poly.type
_entity_poly.pdbx_seq_one_letter_code
_entity_poly.pdbx_strand_id
1 'polypeptide(L)'
;GWITYQGYMCQWALMTLTNVRKTLEYMAYLGYNMFHNECQTSAVTVTREKKLDLAKKQSSRNVYTCHVIGRKSSGKTSLCRTFIDPKLE
;
A
#
# COMPACT_ATOMS: atom_id res chain seq x y z
N GLY A 1 -9.61 -15.83 -10.93
CA GLY A 1 -9.42 -14.90 -9.79
C GLY A 1 -8.29 -15.32 -8.87
N TRP A 2 -7.13 -15.71 -9.41
CA TRP A 2 -5.91 -15.87 -8.61
C TRP A 2 -5.17 -14.53 -8.55
N ILE A 3 -4.35 -14.35 -7.52
CA ILE A 3 -3.59 -13.11 -7.33
C ILE A 3 -2.47 -13.05 -8.37
N THR A 4 -2.42 -11.95 -9.13
CA THR A 4 -1.32 -11.68 -10.06
C THR A 4 -0.10 -11.18 -9.28
N TYR A 5 1.08 -11.20 -9.91
CA TYR A 5 2.28 -10.62 -9.32
C TYR A 5 2.08 -9.16 -8.88
N GLN A 6 1.44 -8.34 -9.71
CA GLN A 6 1.12 -6.95 -9.36
C GLN A 6 0.16 -6.88 -8.17
N GLY A 7 -0.89 -7.71 -8.14
CA GLY A 7 -1.82 -7.78 -7.01
C GLY A 7 -1.11 -8.17 -5.70
N TYR A 8 -0.15 -9.09 -5.76
CA TYR A 8 0.68 -9.47 -4.62
C TYR A 8 1.50 -8.28 -4.11
N MET A 9 2.17 -7.54 -5.01
CA MET A 9 2.93 -6.34 -4.63
C MET A 9 2.03 -5.23 -4.06
N CYS A 10 0.85 -5.01 -4.64
CA CYS A 10 -0.13 -4.05 -4.13
C CYS A 10 -0.59 -4.40 -2.70
N GLN A 11 -0.80 -5.69 -2.41
CA GLN A 11 -1.18 -6.14 -1.07
C GLN A 11 -0.11 -5.83 -0.02
N TRP A 12 1.17 -6.03 -0.36
CA TRP A 12 2.29 -5.68 0.51
C TRP A 12 2.44 -4.16 0.71
N ALA A 13 2.25 -3.36 -0.34
CA ALA A 13 2.27 -1.91 -0.25
C ALA A 13 1.15 -1.39 0.67
N LEU A 14 -0.06 -1.95 0.54
CA LEU A 14 -1.21 -1.62 1.38
C LEU A 14 -0.96 -1.98 2.86
N MET A 15 -0.46 -3.19 3.13
CA MET A 15 -0.16 -3.64 4.49
C MET A 15 0.93 -2.76 5.14
N THR A 16 1.97 -2.41 4.39
CA THR A 16 3.06 -1.54 4.91
C THR A 16 2.56 -0.15 5.26
N LEU A 17 1.67 0.42 4.45
CA LEU A 17 1.09 1.73 4.73
C LEU A 17 0.13 1.72 5.93
N THR A 18 -0.66 0.66 6.10
CA THR A 18 -1.73 0.58 7.12
C THR A 18 -1.29 -0.05 8.44
N ASN A 19 -0.37 -1.02 8.39
CA ASN A 19 0.15 -1.73 9.56
C ASN A 19 1.59 -2.23 9.31
N VAL A 20 2.54 -1.32 9.44
CA VAL A 20 3.97 -1.60 9.27
C VAL A 20 4.49 -2.71 10.20
N ARG A 21 3.97 -2.83 11.43
CA ARG A 21 4.42 -3.86 12.39
C ARG A 21 4.14 -5.27 11.87
N LYS A 22 2.95 -5.47 11.29
CA LYS A 22 2.57 -6.76 10.69
C LYS A 22 3.39 -7.08 9.44
N THR A 23 3.71 -6.06 8.62
CA THR A 23 4.65 -6.23 7.50
C THR A 23 6.00 -6.74 8.00
N LEU A 24 6.58 -6.09 9.02
CA LEU A 24 7.89 -6.47 9.56
C LEU A 24 7.90 -7.88 10.17
N GLU A 25 6.83 -8.25 10.87
CA GLU A 25 6.63 -9.62 11.38
C GLU A 25 6.65 -10.64 10.24
N TYR A 26 5.89 -10.39 9.18
CA TYR A 26 5.85 -11.30 8.02
C TYR A 26 7.16 -11.32 7.23
N MET A 27 7.87 -10.20 7.12
CA MET A 27 9.22 -10.18 6.53
C MET A 27 10.19 -11.05 7.31
N ALA A 28 10.08 -11.07 8.65
CA ALA A 28 10.89 -11.97 9.48
C ALA A 28 10.52 -13.45 9.25
N TYR A 29 9.23 -13.81 9.19
CA TYR A 29 8.83 -15.19 8.87
C TYR A 29 9.29 -15.64 7.47
N LEU A 30 9.32 -14.73 6.50
CA LEU A 30 9.82 -15.00 5.15
C LEU A 30 11.35 -15.01 5.07
N GLY A 31 12.05 -14.75 6.18
CA GLY A 31 13.50 -14.85 6.25
C GLY A 31 14.26 -13.63 5.70
N TYR A 32 13.61 -12.46 5.55
CA TYR A 32 14.25 -11.25 5.01
C TYR A 32 15.60 -10.96 5.68
N ASN A 33 15.67 -11.10 7.00
CA ASN A 33 16.89 -10.84 7.77
C ASN A 33 18.05 -11.77 7.40
N MET A 34 17.75 -13.02 7.06
CA MET A 34 18.75 -14.01 6.68
C MET A 34 19.24 -13.77 5.25
N PHE A 35 18.34 -13.43 4.33
CA PHE A 35 18.69 -13.19 2.93
C PHE A 35 19.46 -11.89 2.71
N HIS A 36 19.10 -10.82 3.44
CA HIS A 36 19.72 -9.51 3.30
C HIS A 36 20.82 -9.22 4.33
N ASN A 37 20.98 -10.08 5.34
CA ASN A 37 21.89 -9.87 6.47
C ASN A 37 21.69 -8.50 7.16
N GLU A 38 20.42 -8.08 7.25
CA GLU A 38 19.99 -6.80 7.80
C GLU A 38 18.75 -7.00 8.69
N CYS A 39 18.38 -5.97 9.46
CA CYS A 39 17.09 -5.96 10.16
C CYS A 39 15.95 -5.70 9.17
N GLN A 40 14.79 -6.32 9.39
CA GLN A 40 13.61 -6.17 8.54
C GLN A 40 13.14 -4.71 8.40
N THR A 41 13.55 -3.83 9.31
CA THR A 41 13.28 -2.40 9.21
C THR A 41 13.91 -1.75 7.99
N SER A 42 14.98 -2.32 7.41
CA SER A 42 15.57 -1.82 6.16
C SER A 42 14.66 -2.01 4.95
N ALA A 43 13.69 -2.94 5.02
CA ALA A 43 12.69 -3.16 3.98
C ALA A 43 11.68 -2.00 3.87
N VAL A 44 11.63 -1.08 4.84
CA VAL A 44 10.62 -0.03 4.92
C VAL A 44 11.25 1.35 4.81
N THR A 45 10.82 2.12 3.81
CA THR A 45 11.20 3.53 3.67
C THR A 45 10.16 4.44 4.33
N VAL A 46 10.57 5.18 5.36
CA VAL A 46 9.73 6.20 6.00
C VAL A 46 9.77 7.48 5.16
N THR A 47 8.63 7.85 4.59
CA THR A 47 8.50 9.11 3.83
C THR A 47 8.40 10.32 4.75
N ARG A 48 8.94 11.46 4.32
CA ARG A 48 8.89 12.74 5.06
C ARG A 48 7.46 13.25 5.29
N GLU A 49 7.32 14.21 6.20
CA GLU A 49 6.03 14.79 6.57
C GLU A 49 5.28 15.45 5.41
N LYS A 50 3.95 15.31 5.41
CA LYS A 50 3.06 15.87 4.38
C LYS A 50 3.11 17.40 4.29
N LYS A 51 3.33 18.10 5.41
CA LYS A 51 3.38 19.58 5.43
C LYS A 51 4.51 20.12 4.53
N LEU A 52 5.65 19.44 4.52
CA LEU A 52 6.79 19.80 3.66
C LEU A 52 6.50 19.56 2.18
N ASP A 53 5.81 18.46 1.85
CA ASP A 53 5.39 18.18 0.47
C ASP A 53 4.44 19.25 -0.06
N LEU A 54 3.49 19.71 0.77
CA LEU A 54 2.56 20.77 0.41
C LEU A 54 3.26 22.12 0.24
N ALA A 55 4.15 22.48 1.17
CA ALA A 55 4.91 23.72 1.08
C ALA A 55 5.78 23.79 -0.19
N LYS A 56 6.38 22.65 -0.57
CA LYS A 56 7.20 22.54 -1.79
C LYS A 56 6.40 22.25 -3.07
N LYS A 57 5.10 21.95 -2.95
CA LYS A 57 4.24 21.46 -4.05
C LYS A 57 4.85 20.25 -4.79
N GLN A 58 5.58 19.41 -4.07
CA GLN A 58 6.29 18.25 -4.61
C GLN A 58 6.27 17.13 -3.58
N SER A 59 5.85 15.93 -3.98
CA SER A 59 5.90 14.74 -3.13
C SER A 59 6.75 13.66 -3.78
N SER A 60 7.53 12.95 -2.95
CA SER A 60 8.28 11.75 -3.34
C SER A 60 7.55 10.46 -2.92
N ARG A 61 6.28 10.55 -2.50
CA ARG A 61 5.48 9.41 -2.07
C ARG A 61 4.94 8.66 -3.29
N ASN A 62 5.00 7.33 -3.23
CA ASN A 62 4.46 6.44 -4.27
C ASN A 62 3.10 5.82 -3.90
N VAL A 63 2.69 5.92 -2.63
CA VAL A 63 1.46 5.28 -2.12
C VAL A 63 0.59 6.34 -1.42
N TYR A 64 -0.69 6.39 -1.79
CA TYR A 64 -1.66 7.36 -1.30
C TYR A 64 -2.95 6.66 -0.85
N THR A 65 -3.58 7.19 0.20
CA THR A 65 -4.90 6.74 0.66
C THR A 65 -5.98 7.69 0.16
N CYS A 66 -7.01 7.14 -0.49
CA CYS A 66 -8.19 7.88 -0.93
C CYS A 66 -9.44 7.35 -0.19
N HIS A 67 -10.21 8.24 0.43
CA HIS A 67 -11.47 7.89 1.08
C HIS A 67 -12.65 8.13 0.13
N VAL A 68 -13.35 7.06 -0.26
CA VAL A 68 -14.52 7.12 -1.15
C VAL A 68 -15.80 7.17 -0.30
N ILE A 69 -16.42 8.36 -0.20
CA ILE A 69 -17.56 8.64 0.69
C ILE A 69 -18.78 9.09 -0.14
N GLY A 70 -19.98 8.66 0.23
CA GLY A 70 -21.21 8.98 -0.49
C GLY A 70 -22.42 8.14 -0.06
N ARG A 71 -23.62 8.53 -0.53
CA ARG A 71 -24.93 7.96 -0.13
C ARG A 71 -25.05 6.45 -0.43
N LYS A 72 -25.99 5.75 0.21
CA LYS A 72 -26.31 4.35 -0.12
C LYS A 72 -26.62 4.22 -1.62
N SER A 73 -26.14 3.16 -2.26
CA SER A 73 -26.32 2.88 -3.69
C SER A 73 -25.69 3.88 -4.68
N SER A 74 -24.79 4.77 -4.24
CA SER A 74 -24.13 5.74 -5.14
C SER A 74 -22.96 5.18 -5.98
N GLY A 75 -22.85 3.85 -6.14
CA GLY A 75 -21.80 3.23 -6.96
C GLY A 75 -20.38 3.16 -6.37
N LYS A 76 -20.14 3.60 -5.13
CA LYS A 76 -18.78 3.64 -4.50
C LYS A 76 -18.02 2.31 -4.59
N THR A 77 -18.71 1.21 -4.35
CA THR A 77 -18.10 -0.12 -4.37
C THR A 77 -17.73 -0.54 -5.78
N SER A 78 -18.56 -0.22 -6.78
CA SER A 78 -18.25 -0.46 -8.20
C SER A 78 -17.02 0.36 -8.59
N LEU A 79 -16.98 1.67 -8.28
CA LEU A 79 -15.82 2.53 -8.52
C LEU A 79 -14.51 1.92 -7.98
N CYS A 80 -14.50 1.39 -6.74
CA CYS A 80 -13.32 0.75 -6.18
C CYS A 80 -12.96 -0.59 -6.86
N ARG A 81 -13.95 -1.36 -7.34
CA ARG A 81 -13.72 -2.65 -8.02
C ARG A 81 -13.20 -2.46 -9.43
N THR A 82 -13.76 -1.51 -10.18
CA THR A 82 -13.33 -1.16 -11.54
C THR A 82 -11.87 -0.70 -11.57
N PHE A 83 -11.37 -0.11 -10.47
CA PHE A 83 -9.95 0.23 -10.34
C PHE A 83 -9.01 -0.99 -10.32
N ILE A 84 -9.50 -2.15 -9.85
CA ILE A 84 -8.71 -3.40 -9.78
C ILE A 84 -8.82 -4.17 -11.09
N ASP A 85 -10.03 -4.29 -11.63
CA ASP A 85 -10.28 -4.87 -12.93
C ASP A 85 -11.46 -4.12 -13.58
N PRO A 86 -11.24 -3.42 -14.71
CA PRO A 86 -12.30 -2.73 -15.43
C PRO A 86 -13.46 -3.61 -15.87
N LYS A 87 -13.28 -4.94 -15.87
CA LYS A 87 -14.30 -5.93 -16.25
C LYS A 87 -15.20 -6.36 -15.08
N LEU A 88 -14.97 -5.83 -13.86
CA LEU A 88 -15.76 -6.14 -12.65
C LEU A 88 -17.00 -5.24 -12.46
N GLU A 89 -17.51 -4.64 -13.55
CA GLU A 89 -18.78 -3.89 -13.52
C GLU A 89 -20.00 -4.80 -13.30
#